data_AF-F3FSS0-F1
#
_entry.id   AF-F3FSS0-F1
#
_cell.length_a   1.000
_cell.length_b   1.000
_cell.length_c   1.000
_cell.angle_alpha   90.00
_cell.angle_beta   90.00
_cell.angle_gamma   90.00
#
_symmetry.space_group_name_H-M   'P 1'
#
loop_
_entity.id
_entity.type
_entity.pdbx_description
1 polymer ?
#
loop_
_entity_poly.entity_id
_entity_poly.type
_entity_poly.pdbx_seq_one_letter_code
_entity_poly.pdbx_strand_id
1 'polypeptide(L)'
;REILALGTQPQLAYYSGLPTRRIAVQVFFASALACAVAGILLSSTVNAYVPMSGNAYLINAIGAVFIGTTLSLQGRPNIPGTLLGVLFINVIANGLLLIGWNFYWQQVATGALIFLVLAFSFTSRHLLRNAV
;
A
#
# COMPACT_ATOMS: atom_id res chain seq x y z
N ARG A 1 -9.06 -12.93 -12.51
CA ARG A 1 -7.81 -13.39 -13.19
C ARG A 1 -7.41 -12.43 -14.31
N GLU A 2 -8.37 -11.91 -15.08
CA GLU A 2 -8.13 -10.93 -16.15
C GLU A 2 -7.36 -9.68 -15.69
N ILE A 3 -7.67 -9.16 -14.49
CA ILE A 3 -6.98 -8.01 -13.88
C ILE A 3 -5.49 -8.28 -13.64
N LEU A 4 -5.11 -9.49 -13.24
CA LEU A 4 -3.71 -9.86 -12.96
C LEU A 4 -2.88 -9.94 -14.26
N ALA A 5 -3.48 -10.44 -15.34
CA ALA A 5 -2.82 -10.51 -16.65
C ALA A 5 -2.56 -9.11 -17.23
N LEU A 6 -3.51 -8.19 -17.01
CA LEU A 6 -3.41 -6.78 -17.41
C LEU A 6 -2.28 -6.06 -16.66
N GLY A 7 -2.05 -6.39 -15.38
CA GLY A 7 -1.00 -5.80 -14.55
C GLY A 7 0.42 -6.29 -14.85
N THR A 8 0.59 -7.51 -15.37
CA THR A 8 1.93 -8.03 -15.72
C THR A 8 2.36 -7.62 -17.13
N GLN A 9 1.51 -7.85 -18.13
CA GLN A 9 1.81 -7.53 -19.53
C GLN A 9 0.53 -7.11 -20.28
N PRO A 10 0.20 -5.80 -20.31
CA PRO A 10 -1.04 -5.31 -20.91
C PRO A 10 -1.11 -5.56 -22.42
N GLN A 11 0.03 -5.56 -23.11
CA GLN A 11 0.10 -5.84 -24.55
C GLN A 11 -0.36 -7.27 -24.87
N LEU A 12 0.08 -8.26 -24.10
CA LEU A 12 -0.32 -9.67 -24.28
C LEU A 12 -1.80 -9.90 -24.00
N ALA A 13 -2.36 -9.20 -23.01
CA ALA A 13 -3.78 -9.25 -22.71
C ALA A 13 -4.63 -8.69 -23.87
N TYR A 14 -4.15 -7.63 -24.53
CA TYR A 14 -4.80 -7.07 -25.71
C TYR A 14 -4.78 -8.03 -26.91
N TYR A 15 -3.62 -8.63 -27.20
CA TYR A 15 -3.50 -9.64 -28.28
C TYR A 15 -4.29 -10.93 -28.00
N SER A 16 -4.58 -11.21 -26.73
CA SER A 16 -5.40 -12.35 -26.29
C SER A 16 -6.91 -12.07 -26.32
N GLY A 17 -7.33 -10.91 -26.87
CA GLY A 17 -8.73 -10.55 -27.04
C GLY A 17 -9.44 -10.05 -25.77
N LEU A 18 -8.70 -9.79 -24.68
CA LEU A 18 -9.30 -9.21 -23.48
C LEU A 18 -9.65 -7.73 -23.72
N PRO A 19 -10.85 -7.27 -23.28
CA PRO A 19 -11.26 -5.86 -23.38
C PRO A 19 -10.50 -5.00 -22.35
N THR A 20 -9.21 -4.84 -22.58
CA THR A 20 -8.22 -4.20 -21.71
C THR A 20 -8.69 -2.82 -21.24
N ARG A 21 -9.26 -2.03 -22.15
CA ARG A 21 -9.81 -0.70 -21.86
C ARG A 21 -10.99 -0.73 -20.89
N ARG A 22 -11.92 -1.67 -21.04
CA ARG A 22 -13.10 -1.77 -20.15
C ARG A 22 -12.69 -2.22 -18.75
N ILE A 23 -11.81 -3.20 -18.66
CA ILE A 23 -11.29 -3.71 -17.38
C ILE A 23 -10.53 -2.60 -16.65
N ALA A 24 -9.66 -1.85 -17.34
CA ALA A 24 -8.93 -0.73 -16.73
C ALA A 24 -9.89 0.35 -16.19
N VAL A 25 -10.89 0.76 -16.98
CA VAL A 25 -11.89 1.74 -16.55
C VAL A 25 -12.67 1.26 -15.33
N GLN A 26 -13.11 0.00 -15.31
CA GLN A 26 -13.81 -0.59 -14.15
C GLN A 26 -12.95 -0.58 -12.89
N VAL A 27 -11.66 -0.92 -12.99
CA VAL A 27 -10.74 -0.93 -11.85
C VAL A 27 -10.47 0.49 -11.33
N PHE A 28 -10.26 1.47 -12.22
CA PHE A 28 -10.09 2.86 -11.82
C PHE A 28 -11.35 3.43 -11.20
N PHE A 29 -12.53 3.10 -11.75
CA PHE A 29 -13.80 3.55 -11.21
C PHE A 29 -14.06 2.97 -9.81
N ALA A 30 -13.80 1.68 -9.60
CA ALA A 30 -13.88 1.05 -8.28
C ALA A 30 -12.92 1.68 -7.27
N SER A 31 -11.70 2.01 -7.69
CA SER A 31 -10.70 2.67 -6.84
C SER A 31 -11.11 4.11 -6.50
N ALA A 32 -11.68 4.85 -7.46
CA ALA A 32 -12.20 6.19 -7.26
C ALA A 32 -13.38 6.20 -6.29
N LEU A 33 -14.31 5.23 -6.40
CA LEU A 33 -15.40 5.06 -5.43
C LEU A 33 -14.88 4.79 -4.02
N ALA A 34 -13.90 3.90 -3.87
CA ALA A 34 -13.29 3.64 -2.57
C ALA A 34 -12.61 4.88 -1.98
N CYS A 35 -11.87 5.65 -2.80
CA CYS A 35 -11.26 6.91 -2.39
C CYS A 35 -12.31 7.96 -2.02
N ALA A 36 -13.42 8.06 -2.75
CA ALA A 36 -14.50 8.99 -2.44
C ALA A 36 -15.12 8.70 -1.08
N VAL A 37 -15.41 7.43 -0.79
CA VAL A 37 -15.94 7.00 0.52
C VAL A 37 -14.92 7.30 1.63
N ALA A 38 -13.64 6.94 1.43
CA ALA A 38 -12.58 7.21 2.41
C ALA A 38 -12.39 8.72 2.66
N GLY A 39 -12.47 9.56 1.62
CA GLY A 39 -12.37 11.01 1.72
C GLY A 39 -13.55 11.65 2.47
N ILE A 40 -14.77 11.14 2.27
CA ILE A 40 -15.96 11.59 3.03
C ILE A 40 -15.81 11.22 4.51
N LEU A 41 -15.39 9.99 4.81
CA LEU A 41 -15.17 9.53 6.18
C LEU A 41 -14.08 10.38 6.88
N LEU A 42 -12.97 10.66 6.19
CA LEU A 42 -11.91 11.50 6.75
C LEU A 42 -12.38 12.94 6.96
N SER A 43 -13.13 13.52 6.02
CA SER A 43 -13.68 14.87 6.17
C SER A 43 -14.60 14.99 7.39
N SER A 44 -15.29 13.90 7.77
CA SER A 44 -16.15 13.87 8.94
C SER A 44 -15.39 13.88 10.28
N THR A 45 -14.11 13.53 10.31
CA THR A 45 -13.33 13.43 11.56
C THR A 45 -12.44 14.65 11.80
N VAL A 46 -12.19 15.46 10.76
CA VAL A 46 -11.32 16.63 10.82
C VAL A 46 -12.07 17.81 11.45
N ASN A 47 -11.78 18.07 12.74
CA ASN A 47 -12.34 19.21 13.47
C ASN A 47 -11.51 20.51 13.32
N ALA A 48 -10.28 20.41 12.80
CA ALA A 48 -9.38 21.54 12.62
C ALA A 48 -8.66 21.45 11.26
N TYR A 49 -8.55 22.56 10.56
CA TYR A 49 -7.93 22.62 9.23
C TYR A 49 -6.42 22.32 9.33
N VAL A 50 -6.03 21.12 8.91
CA VAL A 50 -4.62 20.72 8.78
C VAL A 50 -4.29 20.62 7.28
N PRO A 51 -3.70 21.66 6.67
CA PRO A 51 -3.24 21.56 5.29
C PRO A 51 -2.14 20.48 5.26
N MET A 52 -2.29 19.48 4.39
CA MET A 52 -1.43 18.29 4.23
C MET A 52 -1.84 16.99 4.96
N SER A 53 -3.02 16.91 5.58
CA SER A 53 -3.49 15.65 6.19
C SER A 53 -3.49 14.46 5.21
N GLY A 54 -3.75 14.70 3.92
CA GLY A 54 -3.78 13.67 2.86
C GLY A 54 -2.42 13.06 2.48
N ASN A 55 -1.30 13.77 2.68
CA ASN A 55 -0.01 13.38 2.10
C ASN A 55 0.58 12.13 2.77
N ALA A 56 0.43 12.01 4.10
CA ALA A 56 0.92 10.86 4.86
C ALA A 56 0.21 9.54 4.49
N TYR A 57 -1.01 9.60 3.97
CA TYR A 57 -1.73 8.38 3.55
C TYR A 57 -1.11 7.72 2.32
N LEU A 58 -0.46 8.49 1.42
CA LEU A 58 0.20 7.93 0.25
C LEU A 58 1.36 7.02 0.65
N ILE A 59 2.24 7.51 1.54
CA ILE A 59 3.42 6.75 1.97
C ILE A 59 3.01 5.53 2.81
N ASN A 60 1.97 5.67 3.64
CA ASN A 60 1.42 4.56 4.41
C ASN A 60 0.77 3.50 3.52
N ALA A 61 0.06 3.90 2.46
CA ALA A 61 -0.56 2.97 1.52
C ALA A 61 0.49 2.16 0.75
N ILE A 62 1.53 2.83 0.25
CA ILE A 62 2.66 2.17 -0.43
C ILE A 62 3.35 1.22 0.55
N GLY A 63 3.71 1.71 1.74
CA GLY A 63 4.35 0.92 2.79
C GLY A 63 3.55 -0.33 3.16
N ALA A 64 2.24 -0.22 3.31
CA ALA A 64 1.38 -1.33 3.72
C ALA A 64 1.36 -2.46 2.66
N VAL A 65 1.27 -2.09 1.38
CA VAL A 65 1.32 -3.05 0.26
C VAL A 65 2.69 -3.74 0.22
N PHE A 66 3.75 -2.97 0.39
CA PHE A 66 5.12 -3.48 0.38
C PHE A 66 5.38 -4.45 1.54
N ILE A 67 5.01 -4.07 2.77
CA ILE A 67 5.06 -4.96 3.94
C ILE A 67 4.21 -6.21 3.65
N GLY A 68 3.01 -6.05 3.10
CA GLY A 68 2.13 -7.17 2.73
C GLY A 68 2.73 -8.18 1.74
N THR A 69 3.64 -7.74 0.86
CA THR A 69 4.33 -8.65 -0.08
C THR A 69 5.33 -9.59 0.60
N THR A 70 5.78 -9.26 1.81
CA THR A 70 6.70 -10.11 2.58
C THR A 70 6.01 -11.36 3.13
N LEU A 71 4.71 -11.26 3.43
CA LEU A 71 3.89 -12.38 3.92
C LEU A 71 3.45 -13.34 2.78
N SER A 72 3.71 -12.98 1.53
CA SER A 72 3.35 -13.76 0.35
C SER A 72 4.49 -14.72 -0.01
N LEU A 73 4.21 -16.03 -0.05
CA LEU A 73 5.19 -17.06 -0.45
C LEU A 73 5.80 -16.81 -1.83
N GLN A 74 5.02 -16.25 -2.77
CA GLN A 74 5.50 -15.95 -4.13
C GLN A 74 6.07 -14.54 -4.28
N GLY A 75 6.16 -13.75 -3.20
CA GLY A 75 6.62 -12.35 -3.25
C GLY A 75 5.70 -11.42 -4.06
N ARG A 76 4.47 -11.87 -4.35
CA ARG A 76 3.46 -11.11 -5.11
C ARG A 76 2.53 -10.34 -4.16
N PRO A 77 2.08 -9.13 -4.54
CA PRO A 77 1.10 -8.38 -3.76
C PRO A 77 -0.21 -9.18 -3.65
N ASN A 78 -0.68 -9.36 -2.42
CA ASN A 78 -1.87 -10.14 -2.08
C ASN A 78 -2.77 -9.34 -1.15
N ILE A 79 -4.08 -9.40 -1.39
CA ILE A 79 -5.10 -8.72 -0.59
C ILE A 79 -4.97 -9.02 0.93
N PRO A 80 -4.89 -10.29 1.39
CA PRO A 80 -4.77 -10.56 2.82
C PRO A 80 -3.46 -10.07 3.43
N GLY A 81 -2.36 -10.11 2.66
CA GLY A 81 -1.06 -9.59 3.11
C GLY A 81 -1.08 -8.07 3.27
N THR A 82 -1.70 -7.35 2.33
CA THR A 82 -1.88 -5.90 2.42
C THR A 82 -2.77 -5.52 3.60
N LEU A 83 -3.82 -6.28 3.89
CA LEU A 83 -4.69 -6.02 5.05
C LEU A 83 -3.91 -6.06 6.38
N LEU A 84 -3.04 -7.08 6.53
CA LEU A 84 -2.11 -7.19 7.67
C LEU A 84 -1.11 -6.03 7.68
N GLY A 85 -0.54 -5.67 6.53
CA GLY A 85 0.38 -4.54 6.41
C GLY A 85 -0.25 -3.20 6.81
N VAL A 86 -1.49 -2.95 6.40
CA VAL A 86 -2.26 -1.76 6.80
C VAL A 86 -2.48 -1.76 8.30
N LEU A 87 -2.84 -2.90 8.90
CA LEU A 87 -3.04 -3.02 10.35
C LEU A 87 -1.74 -2.73 11.11
N PHE A 88 -0.62 -3.30 10.67
CA PHE A 88 0.70 -3.03 11.26
C PHE A 88 1.07 -1.56 11.23
N ILE A 89 0.96 -0.90 10.07
CA ILE A 89 1.28 0.53 9.94
C ILE A 89 0.36 1.38 10.80
N ASN A 90 -0.93 1.05 10.88
CA ASN A 90 -1.86 1.80 11.73
C ASN A 90 -1.56 1.62 13.22
N VAL A 91 -1.19 0.42 13.67
CA VAL A 91 -0.78 0.20 15.07
C VAL A 91 0.46 1.03 15.41
N ILE A 92 1.46 1.04 14.53
CA ILE A 92 2.67 1.85 14.70
C ILE A 92 2.31 3.34 14.70
N ALA A 93 1.51 3.80 13.74
CA ALA A 93 1.10 5.19 13.63
C ALA A 93 0.36 5.66 14.89
N ASN A 94 -0.56 4.86 15.42
CA ASN A 94 -1.27 5.15 16.67
C ASN A 94 -0.32 5.09 17.89
N GLY A 95 0.62 4.14 17.92
CA GLY A 95 1.64 4.06 18.97
C GLY A 95 2.55 5.30 19.01
N LEU A 96 3.04 5.76 17.86
CA LEU A 96 3.86 6.98 17.76
C LEU A 96 3.07 8.24 18.16
N LEU A 97 1.78 8.30 17.85
CA LEU A 97 0.91 9.39 18.29
C LEU A 97 0.75 9.41 19.82
N LEU A 98 0.59 8.24 20.46
CA LEU A 98 0.48 8.13 21.93
C LEU A 98 1.76 8.52 22.66
N ILE A 99 2.92 8.35 22.03
CA ILE A 99 4.23 8.80 22.54
C ILE A 99 4.38 10.33 22.43
N GLY A 100 3.42 11.02 21.80
CA GLY A 100 3.37 12.49 21.72
C GLY A 100 4.26 13.07 20.62
N TRP A 101 4.64 12.27 19.62
CA TRP A 101 5.47 12.75 18.52
C TRP A 101 4.68 13.61 17.53
N ASN A 102 5.32 14.68 17.06
CA ASN A 102 4.71 15.60 16.10
C ASN A 102 4.56 14.93 14.72
N PHE A 103 3.48 15.24 14.01
CA PHE A 103 3.10 14.64 12.72
C PHE A 103 4.23 14.67 11.67
N TYR A 104 5.03 15.74 11.63
CA TYR A 104 6.18 15.81 10.71
C TYR A 104 7.22 14.72 10.99
N TRP A 105 7.53 14.48 12.26
CA TRP A 105 8.46 13.41 12.68
C TRP A 105 7.86 12.03 12.46
N GLN A 106 6.55 11.89 12.60
CA GLN A 106 5.85 10.64 12.30
C GLN A 106 5.98 10.25 10.82
N GLN A 107 5.88 11.20 9.90
CA GLN A 107 6.00 10.92 8.47
C GLN A 107 7.42 10.48 8.09
N VAL A 108 8.44 11.15 8.63
CA VAL A 108 9.85 10.76 8.45
C VAL A 108 10.14 9.40 9.07
N ALA A 109 9.68 9.16 10.30
CA ALA A 109 9.87 7.89 11.00
C ALA A 109 9.17 6.73 10.27
N THR A 110 7.97 6.95 9.75
CA THR A 110 7.24 5.93 8.99
C THR A 110 7.95 5.61 7.68
N GLY A 111 8.45 6.62 6.97
CA GLY A 111 9.28 6.42 5.76
C GLY A 111 10.57 5.65 6.06
N ALA A 112 11.29 6.02 7.12
CA ALA A 112 12.49 5.32 7.58
C ALA A 112 12.20 3.87 7.99
N LEU A 113 11.07 3.63 8.66
CA LEU A 113 10.64 2.29 9.07
C LEU A 113 10.32 1.43 7.85
N ILE A 114 9.58 1.94 6.88
CA ILE A 114 9.30 1.23 5.62
C ILE A 114 10.62 0.88 4.92
N PHE A 115 11.56 1.83 4.84
CA PHE A 115 12.88 1.60 4.26
C PHE A 115 13.66 0.49 4.98
N LEU A 116 13.70 0.52 6.32
CA LEU A 116 14.37 -0.51 7.13
C LEU A 116 13.73 -1.89 6.96
N VAL A 117 12.39 -1.97 7.01
CA VAL A 117 11.66 -3.22 6.83
C VAL A 117 11.91 -3.81 5.44
N LEU A 118 11.95 -2.96 4.41
CA LEU A 118 12.26 -3.38 3.04
C LEU A 118 13.71 -3.80 2.87
N ALA A 119 14.67 -3.04 3.40
CA ALA A 119 16.08 -3.38 3.36
C ALA A 119 16.35 -4.72 4.05
N PHE A 120 15.74 -4.94 5.22
CA PHE A 120 15.82 -6.21 5.93
C PHE A 120 15.12 -7.34 5.18
N SER A 121 13.94 -7.11 4.63
CA SER A 121 13.24 -8.12 3.82
C SER A 121 14.05 -8.49 2.57
N PHE A 122 14.72 -7.52 1.95
CA PHE A 122 15.57 -7.75 0.78
C PHE A 122 16.82 -8.55 1.15
N THR A 123 17.49 -8.19 2.26
CA THR A 123 18.66 -8.94 2.75
C THR A 123 18.30 -10.38 3.11
N SER A 124 17.14 -10.58 3.74
CA SER A 124 16.65 -11.91 4.13
C SER A 124 16.35 -12.80 2.91
N ARG A 125 15.81 -12.20 1.82
CA ARG A 125 15.63 -12.91 0.55
C ARG A 125 16.94 -13.23 -0.17
N HIS A 126 17.94 -12.35 -0.08
CA HIS A 126 19.28 -12.62 -0.63
C HIS A 126 19.97 -13.79 0.09
N LEU A 127 19.77 -13.93 1.39
CA LEU A 127 20.29 -15.06 2.17
C LEU A 127 19.61 -16.38 1.80
N LEU A 128 18.29 -16.40 1.59
CA LEU A 128 17.55 -17.61 1.19
C LEU A 128 17.85 -18.04 -0.26
N ARG A 129 18.19 -17.11 -1.16
CA ARG A 129 18.53 -17.42 -2.55
C ARG A 129 19.97 -17.94 -2.72
N ASN A 130 20.87 -17.68 -1.77
CA ASN A 130 22.22 -18.26 -1.75
C ASN A 130 22.29 -19.62 -1.04
N ALA A 131 21.20 -20.10 -0.46
CA ALA A 131 21.10 -21.40 0.22
C ALA A 131 20.48 -22.51 -0.65
N VAL A 132 20.16 -22.24 -1.92
CA VAL A 132 19.70 -23.18 -2.95
C VAL A 132 20.63 -23.09 -4.15
#